data_AF-I0WSB0-F1
#
_entry.id   AF-I0WSB0-F1
#
_cell.length_a   1.000
_cell.length_b   1.000
_cell.length_c   1.000
_cell.angle_alpha   90.00
_cell.angle_beta   90.00
_cell.angle_gamma   90.00
#
_symmetry.space_group_name_H-M   'P 1'
#
loop_
_entity.id
_entity.type
_entity.pdbx_description
1 polymer ?
#
loop_
_entity_poly.entity_id
_entity_poly.type
_entity_poly.pdbx_seq_one_letter_code
_entity_poly.pdbx_strand_id
1 'polypeptide(L)'
;MRNMLEVHAPSGVVLLLTDTYDHENAVKNIIGRELAEVVRNFPGLVGVRPDSGDVVQVTAETTEWLMDSFGYTTNSKGFKVLPDYVRVVQGDGVNRDSLPRVYAELERRGFSAENAIFGMGGGLLQHCNRDTMNFGQKASAVCVNGEWRGIAKAPTGDAMKASKRGRLGLRLSQGEYQTVPRESISPEENILQPVFRNGKLLRKWDFSELIERSEREVPESYYADAIAPLHNDAELALS
;
A
#
# COMPACT_ATOMS: atom_id res chain seq x y z
N MET A 1 -10.74 9.11 -27.05
CA MET A 1 -11.54 9.18 -25.80
C MET A 1 -13.01 8.86 -26.02
N ARG A 2 -13.75 9.59 -26.87
CA ARG A 2 -15.17 9.30 -27.18
C ARG A 2 -15.47 7.83 -27.51
N ASN A 3 -14.71 7.25 -28.45
CA ASN A 3 -14.84 5.82 -28.77
C ASN A 3 -14.65 4.90 -27.55
N MET A 4 -13.70 5.21 -26.65
CA MET A 4 -13.49 4.39 -25.45
C MET A 4 -14.68 4.49 -24.48
N LEU A 5 -15.23 5.69 -24.30
CA LEU A 5 -16.45 5.90 -23.51
C LEU A 5 -17.63 5.11 -24.09
N GLU A 6 -17.82 5.12 -25.42
CA GLU A 6 -18.91 4.39 -26.07
C GLU A 6 -18.74 2.86 -25.98
N VAL A 7 -17.54 2.36 -26.27
CA VAL A 7 -17.23 0.92 -26.26
C VAL A 7 -17.35 0.32 -24.85
N HIS A 8 -16.94 1.07 -23.82
CA HIS A 8 -16.91 0.57 -22.44
C HIS A 8 -18.13 0.99 -21.59
N ALA A 9 -19.06 1.76 -22.13
CA ALA A 9 -20.31 2.09 -21.44
C ALA A 9 -21.06 0.83 -20.93
N PRO A 10 -21.19 -0.27 -21.68
CA PRO A 10 -21.83 -1.49 -21.16
C PRO A 10 -21.11 -2.11 -19.96
N SER A 11 -19.80 -1.89 -19.80
CA SER A 11 -19.02 -2.37 -18.66
C SER A 11 -19.13 -1.47 -17.43
N GLY A 12 -19.65 -0.24 -17.58
CA GLY A 12 -19.78 0.72 -16.47
C GLY A 12 -18.45 1.26 -15.94
N VAL A 13 -17.33 1.01 -16.62
CA VAL A 13 -16.02 1.54 -16.23
C VAL A 13 -15.13 1.78 -17.45
N VAL A 14 -14.44 2.91 -17.49
CA VAL A 14 -13.43 3.21 -18.51
C VAL A 14 -12.29 4.02 -17.90
N LEU A 15 -11.05 3.67 -18.25
CA LEU A 15 -9.85 4.43 -17.85
C LEU A 15 -9.27 5.11 -19.09
N LEU A 16 -9.23 6.44 -19.09
CA LEU A 16 -8.75 7.24 -20.20
C LEU A 16 -7.31 7.69 -19.92
N LEU A 17 -6.35 7.18 -20.68
CA LEU A 17 -4.99 7.73 -20.72
C LEU A 17 -5.05 9.15 -21.30
N THR A 18 -4.54 10.15 -20.58
CA THR A 18 -4.74 11.57 -20.92
C THR A 18 -3.51 12.31 -21.38
N ASP A 19 -2.32 11.74 -21.21
CA ASP A 19 -1.04 12.43 -21.35
C ASP A 19 -0.23 11.98 -22.57
N THR A 20 -0.88 11.34 -23.57
CA THR A 20 -0.21 10.97 -24.83
C THR A 20 0.36 12.18 -25.58
N TYR A 21 -0.29 13.34 -25.46
CA TYR A 21 0.13 14.57 -26.13
C TYR A 21 0.23 15.75 -25.16
N ASP A 22 -0.86 16.04 -24.46
CA ASP A 22 -0.98 17.16 -23.54
C ASP A 22 -2.06 16.81 -22.50
N HIS A 23 -1.60 16.50 -21.29
CA HIS A 23 -2.46 16.07 -20.17
C HIS A 23 -3.41 17.17 -19.73
N GLU A 24 -2.90 18.40 -19.57
CA GLU A 24 -3.71 19.53 -19.12
C GLU A 24 -4.83 19.83 -20.12
N ASN A 25 -4.50 19.89 -21.41
CA ASN A 25 -5.50 20.11 -22.45
C ASN A 25 -6.53 18.98 -22.53
N ALA A 26 -6.08 17.73 -22.42
CA ALA A 26 -6.95 16.57 -22.41
C ALA A 26 -7.98 16.62 -21.27
N VAL A 27 -7.54 16.97 -20.05
CA VAL A 27 -8.42 17.05 -18.88
C VAL A 27 -9.33 18.26 -18.97
N LYS A 28 -8.79 19.47 -19.17
CA LYS A 28 -9.55 20.73 -19.05
C LYS A 28 -10.45 21.00 -20.26
N ASN A 29 -10.00 20.72 -21.47
CA ASN A 29 -10.73 21.08 -22.69
C ASN A 29 -11.48 19.89 -23.28
N ILE A 30 -10.84 18.72 -23.38
CA ILE A 30 -11.49 17.58 -24.03
C ILE A 30 -12.47 16.90 -23.05
N ILE A 31 -11.99 16.41 -21.91
CA ILE A 31 -12.84 15.73 -20.91
C ILE A 31 -13.77 16.74 -20.23
N GLY A 32 -13.24 17.86 -19.76
CA GLY A 32 -13.96 18.86 -18.98
C GLY A 32 -14.91 19.77 -19.78
N ARG A 33 -14.81 19.80 -21.13
CA ARG A 33 -15.72 20.58 -21.98
C ARG A 33 -16.33 19.75 -23.10
N GLU A 34 -15.55 19.34 -24.09
CA GLU A 34 -16.07 18.67 -25.31
C GLU A 34 -16.81 17.36 -25.03
N LEU A 35 -16.35 16.61 -24.01
CA LEU A 35 -16.92 15.33 -23.60
C LEU A 35 -17.65 15.41 -22.25
N ALA A 36 -17.83 16.60 -21.68
CA ALA A 36 -18.33 16.76 -20.32
C ALA A 36 -19.72 16.12 -20.13
N GLU A 37 -20.63 16.30 -21.10
CA GLU A 37 -21.96 15.68 -21.06
C GLU A 37 -21.89 14.15 -21.17
N VAL A 38 -20.98 13.61 -21.99
CA VAL A 38 -20.79 12.17 -22.14
C VAL A 38 -20.27 11.57 -20.85
N VAL A 39 -19.33 12.24 -20.18
CA VAL A 39 -18.77 11.81 -18.89
C VAL A 39 -19.82 11.87 -17.78
N ARG A 40 -20.60 12.95 -17.70
CA ARG A 40 -21.69 13.09 -16.71
C ARG A 40 -22.76 12.00 -16.83
N ASN A 41 -23.03 11.57 -18.06
CA ASN A 41 -24.04 10.55 -18.36
C ASN A 41 -23.46 9.14 -18.52
N PHE A 42 -22.16 8.94 -18.22
CA PHE A 42 -21.55 7.62 -18.29
C PHE A 42 -22.16 6.70 -17.21
N PRO A 43 -22.52 5.45 -17.51
CA PRO A 43 -23.30 4.58 -16.60
C PRO A 43 -22.53 4.08 -15.36
N GLY A 44 -21.30 4.54 -15.16
CA GLY A 44 -20.49 4.20 -13.99
C GLY A 44 -19.26 5.10 -13.89
N LEU A 45 -18.07 4.53 -13.79
CA LEU A 45 -16.85 5.30 -13.49
C LEU A 45 -16.00 5.61 -14.73
N VAL A 46 -15.70 6.89 -14.92
CA VAL A 46 -14.64 7.39 -15.81
C VAL A 46 -13.40 7.70 -14.98
N GLY A 47 -12.34 6.91 -15.18
CA GLY A 47 -11.02 7.18 -14.61
C GLY A 47 -10.17 8.03 -15.54
N VAL A 48 -9.68 9.16 -15.04
CA VAL A 48 -8.77 10.07 -15.74
C VAL A 48 -7.34 9.70 -15.35
N ARG A 49 -6.58 9.15 -16.29
CA ARG A 49 -5.29 8.51 -16.02
C ARG A 49 -4.12 9.27 -16.65
N PRO A 50 -3.42 10.13 -15.89
CA PRO A 50 -2.05 10.49 -16.20
C PRO A 50 -1.09 9.30 -16.01
N ASP A 51 -0.03 9.23 -16.80
CA ASP A 51 0.99 8.18 -16.79
C ASP A 51 2.41 8.77 -16.93
N SER A 52 2.57 10.06 -16.61
CA SER A 52 3.83 10.81 -16.62
C SER A 52 3.74 12.04 -15.71
N GLY A 53 4.90 12.63 -15.40
CA GLY A 53 5.02 13.82 -14.55
C GLY A 53 5.32 13.50 -13.08
N ASP A 54 5.30 14.53 -12.22
CA ASP A 54 5.44 14.34 -10.78
C ASP A 54 4.14 13.76 -10.22
N VAL A 55 4.21 12.53 -9.71
CA VAL A 55 3.06 11.75 -9.20
C VAL A 55 2.22 12.51 -8.16
N VAL A 56 2.84 13.38 -7.35
CA VAL A 56 2.14 14.15 -6.31
C VAL A 56 1.37 15.30 -6.97
N GLN A 57 2.06 16.13 -7.75
CA GLN A 57 1.44 17.29 -8.39
C GLN A 57 0.40 16.89 -9.42
N VAL A 58 0.73 15.95 -10.32
CA VAL A 58 -0.17 15.56 -11.41
C VAL A 58 -1.47 14.95 -10.87
N THR A 59 -1.43 14.17 -9.77
CA THR A 59 -2.65 13.62 -9.15
C THR A 59 -3.52 14.74 -8.57
N ALA A 60 -2.92 15.68 -7.85
CA ALA A 60 -3.64 16.76 -7.18
C ALA A 60 -4.19 17.79 -8.17
N GLU A 61 -3.41 18.19 -9.18
CA GLU A 61 -3.84 19.10 -10.25
C GLU A 61 -4.95 18.49 -11.11
N THR A 62 -4.84 17.21 -11.48
CA THR A 62 -5.91 16.52 -12.22
C THR A 62 -7.20 16.52 -11.40
N THR A 63 -7.12 16.26 -10.10
CA THR A 63 -8.28 16.30 -9.20
C THR A 63 -8.93 17.69 -9.22
N GLU A 64 -8.13 18.75 -9.11
CA GLU A 64 -8.59 20.13 -9.14
C GLU A 64 -9.25 20.52 -10.47
N TRP A 65 -8.64 20.19 -11.60
CA TRP A 65 -9.22 20.47 -12.93
C TRP A 65 -10.54 19.73 -13.18
N LEU A 66 -10.68 18.52 -12.64
CA LEU A 66 -11.94 17.80 -12.69
C LEU A 66 -13.00 18.44 -11.79
N MET A 67 -12.61 18.94 -10.62
CA MET A 67 -13.51 19.70 -9.75
C MET A 67 -13.98 21.00 -10.43
N ASP A 68 -13.11 21.70 -11.15
CA ASP A 68 -13.48 22.89 -11.93
C ASP A 68 -14.50 22.57 -13.04
N SER A 69 -14.42 21.37 -13.62
CA SER A 69 -15.24 20.97 -14.77
C SER A 69 -16.57 20.31 -14.38
N PHE A 70 -16.57 19.53 -13.30
CA PHE A 70 -17.70 18.68 -12.90
C PHE A 70 -18.30 19.07 -11.54
N GLY A 71 -17.68 20.01 -10.83
CA GLY A 71 -18.05 20.39 -9.46
C GLY A 71 -17.55 19.37 -8.43
N TYR A 72 -17.98 19.57 -7.19
CA TYR A 72 -17.69 18.67 -6.07
C TYR A 72 -18.75 18.81 -4.98
N THR A 73 -18.83 17.82 -4.10
CA THR A 73 -19.54 17.91 -2.82
C THR A 73 -18.53 17.95 -1.67
N THR A 74 -18.97 18.24 -0.45
CA THR A 74 -18.12 18.15 0.75
C THR A 74 -18.64 17.03 1.64
N ASN A 75 -17.79 16.08 2.02
CA ASN A 75 -18.19 14.95 2.86
C ASN A 75 -18.29 15.36 4.35
N SER A 76 -18.73 14.43 5.21
CA SER A 76 -18.90 14.67 6.66
C SER A 76 -17.61 15.00 7.40
N LYS A 77 -16.45 14.78 6.78
CA LYS A 77 -15.12 15.14 7.33
C LYS A 77 -14.61 16.49 6.82
N GLY A 78 -15.37 17.20 5.99
CA GLY A 78 -14.99 18.52 5.47
C GLY A 78 -14.15 18.48 4.19
N PHE A 79 -13.97 17.32 3.56
CA PHE A 79 -13.16 17.18 2.33
C PHE A 79 -14.00 17.23 1.07
N LYS A 80 -13.46 17.84 0.01
CA LYS A 80 -14.08 17.93 -1.32
C LYS A 80 -14.03 16.57 -2.03
N VAL A 81 -15.16 16.16 -2.61
CA VAL A 81 -15.34 14.87 -3.30
C VAL A 81 -15.89 15.11 -4.71
N LEU A 82 -15.20 14.54 -5.71
CA LEU A 82 -15.66 14.53 -7.09
C LEU A 82 -16.99 13.76 -7.23
N PRO A 83 -17.83 14.10 -8.21
CA PRO A 83 -19.01 13.31 -8.54
C PRO A 83 -18.66 11.85 -8.79
N ASP A 84 -19.52 10.91 -8.36
CA ASP A 84 -19.21 9.46 -8.32
C ASP A 84 -18.82 8.84 -9.67
N TYR A 85 -19.20 9.47 -10.78
CA TYR A 85 -18.88 9.01 -12.13
C TYR A 85 -17.47 9.39 -12.61
N VAL A 86 -16.67 10.13 -11.83
CA VAL A 86 -15.32 10.53 -12.25
C VAL A 86 -14.29 10.49 -11.12
N ARG A 87 -13.11 9.91 -11.37
CA ARG A 87 -11.98 9.86 -10.44
C ARG A 87 -10.65 10.03 -11.17
N VAL A 88 -9.62 10.44 -10.45
CA VAL A 88 -8.24 10.35 -10.93
C VAL A 88 -7.76 8.91 -10.76
N VAL A 89 -7.06 8.37 -11.75
CA VAL A 89 -6.44 7.04 -11.67
C VAL A 89 -4.94 7.18 -11.93
N GLN A 90 -4.13 7.19 -10.86
CA GLN A 90 -2.69 7.36 -10.96
C GLN A 90 -2.01 6.00 -11.02
N GLY A 91 -1.35 5.70 -12.14
CA GLY A 91 -0.65 4.43 -12.36
C GLY A 91 0.88 4.54 -12.44
N ASP A 92 1.38 5.73 -12.78
CA ASP A 92 2.81 6.00 -12.92
C ASP A 92 3.44 6.54 -11.63
N GLY A 93 4.70 6.22 -11.37
CA GLY A 93 5.46 6.76 -10.23
C GLY A 93 4.97 6.35 -8.83
N VAL A 94 3.89 5.56 -8.70
CA VAL A 94 3.36 5.10 -7.41
C VAL A 94 4.30 4.08 -6.78
N ASN A 95 4.72 4.33 -5.54
CA ASN A 95 5.56 3.44 -4.74
C ASN A 95 5.36 3.76 -3.23
N ARG A 96 6.07 3.03 -2.36
CA ARG A 96 5.99 3.18 -0.90
C ARG A 96 6.25 4.60 -0.41
N ASP A 97 7.12 5.34 -1.09
CA ASP A 97 7.55 6.68 -0.67
C ASP A 97 6.69 7.78 -1.29
N SER A 98 6.20 7.60 -2.52
CA SER A 98 5.38 8.59 -3.21
C SER A 98 3.91 8.59 -2.78
N LEU A 99 3.32 7.41 -2.49
CA LEU A 99 1.89 7.31 -2.18
C LEU A 99 1.47 8.13 -0.94
N PRO A 100 2.19 8.10 0.20
CA PRO A 100 1.86 8.96 1.34
C PRO A 100 1.92 10.45 1.01
N ARG A 101 2.88 10.87 0.17
CA ARG A 101 3.03 12.27 -0.25
C ARG A 101 1.89 12.73 -1.15
N VAL A 102 1.34 11.84 -1.99
CA VAL A 102 0.13 12.13 -2.77
C VAL A 102 -1.04 12.43 -1.82
N TYR A 103 -1.27 11.58 -0.82
CA TYR A 103 -2.35 11.81 0.14
C TYR A 103 -2.15 13.07 0.98
N ALA A 104 -0.91 13.37 1.39
CA ALA A 104 -0.57 14.62 2.08
C ALA A 104 -0.96 15.84 1.23
N GLU A 105 -0.64 15.84 -0.06
CA GLU A 105 -0.99 16.94 -0.95
C GLU A 105 -2.50 17.05 -1.21
N LEU A 106 -3.20 15.92 -1.36
CA LEU A 106 -4.66 15.91 -1.46
C LEU A 106 -5.29 16.51 -0.20
N GLU A 107 -4.84 16.09 0.98
CA GLU A 107 -5.31 16.63 2.26
C GLU A 107 -5.02 18.13 2.38
N ARG A 108 -3.80 18.58 2.02
CA ARG A 108 -3.40 19.99 2.03
C ARG A 108 -4.30 20.86 1.13
N ARG A 109 -4.80 20.32 0.01
CA ARG A 109 -5.76 21.00 -0.88
C ARG A 109 -7.23 20.84 -0.45
N GLY A 110 -7.49 20.11 0.63
CA GLY A 110 -8.83 19.83 1.13
C GLY A 110 -9.59 18.82 0.27
N PHE A 111 -8.90 17.95 -0.46
CA PHE A 111 -9.49 16.92 -1.30
C PHE A 111 -9.58 15.59 -0.55
N SER A 112 -10.70 14.87 -0.72
CA SER A 112 -10.85 13.54 -0.12
C SER A 112 -9.91 12.54 -0.79
N ALA A 113 -9.37 11.62 0.00
CA ALA A 113 -8.63 10.45 -0.47
C ALA A 113 -9.46 9.58 -1.45
N GLU A 114 -10.79 9.68 -1.39
CA GLU A 114 -11.73 8.97 -2.28
C GLU A 114 -11.63 9.42 -3.75
N ASN A 115 -10.98 10.55 -4.04
CA ASN A 115 -10.88 11.11 -5.38
C ASN A 115 -9.85 10.40 -6.29
N ALA A 116 -8.96 9.61 -5.71
CA ALA A 116 -7.85 8.97 -6.42
C ALA A 116 -7.85 7.45 -6.24
N ILE A 117 -7.64 6.74 -7.34
CA ILE A 117 -7.43 5.30 -7.40
C ILE A 117 -6.00 5.07 -7.89
N PHE A 118 -5.30 4.11 -7.28
CA PHE A 118 -3.88 3.89 -7.55
C PHE A 118 -3.62 2.54 -8.20
N GLY A 119 -2.86 2.55 -9.29
CA GLY A 119 -2.20 1.37 -9.84
C GLY A 119 -0.73 1.38 -9.42
N MET A 120 -0.21 0.25 -8.96
CA MET A 120 1.20 0.13 -8.58
C MET A 120 1.81 -1.13 -9.20
N GLY A 121 2.65 -0.93 -10.22
CA GLY A 121 3.34 -2.00 -10.93
C GLY A 121 4.67 -2.39 -10.27
N GLY A 122 5.78 -1.97 -10.87
CA GLY A 122 7.13 -2.28 -10.39
C GLY A 122 7.38 -1.87 -8.94
N GLY A 123 6.82 -0.74 -8.49
CA GLY A 123 6.89 -0.28 -7.11
C GLY A 123 6.35 -1.29 -6.08
N LEU A 124 5.32 -2.07 -6.44
CA LEU A 124 4.71 -3.09 -5.58
C LEU A 124 5.40 -4.44 -5.71
N LEU A 125 5.66 -4.85 -6.96
CA LEU A 125 5.99 -6.24 -7.27
C LEU A 125 7.48 -6.49 -7.52
N GLN A 126 8.30 -5.45 -7.76
CA GLN A 126 9.69 -5.60 -8.22
C GLN A 126 10.72 -4.74 -7.48
N HIS A 127 10.32 -3.58 -6.93
CA HIS A 127 11.22 -2.67 -6.20
C HIS A 127 11.44 -3.09 -4.74
N CYS A 128 11.20 -4.36 -4.43
CA CYS A 128 11.57 -4.98 -3.17
C CYS A 128 12.64 -6.04 -3.41
N ASN A 129 13.51 -6.25 -2.44
CA ASN A 129 14.51 -7.31 -2.48
C ASN A 129 14.59 -8.00 -1.10
N ARG A 130 15.41 -9.04 -1.01
CA ARG A 130 15.58 -9.82 0.23
C ARG A 130 15.93 -8.95 1.44
N ASP A 131 16.72 -7.90 1.22
CA ASP A 131 17.21 -7.02 2.28
C ASP A 131 16.21 -5.93 2.68
N THR A 132 15.16 -5.66 1.89
CA THR A 132 14.10 -4.70 2.23
C THR A 132 13.49 -4.96 3.61
N MET A 133 13.32 -6.24 3.97
CA MET A 133 12.84 -6.66 5.30
C MET A 133 13.93 -7.37 6.13
N ASN A 134 15.20 -7.25 5.72
CA ASN A 134 16.33 -7.98 6.31
C ASN A 134 16.10 -9.50 6.41
N PHE A 135 15.43 -10.09 5.41
CA PHE A 135 15.04 -11.50 5.47
C PHE A 135 16.28 -12.41 5.41
N GLY A 136 16.41 -13.31 6.38
CA GLY A 136 17.59 -14.15 6.50
C GLY A 136 17.37 -15.44 7.27
N GLN A 137 17.97 -16.51 6.77
CA GLN A 137 18.04 -17.80 7.47
C GLN A 137 19.39 -17.96 8.16
N LYS A 138 19.38 -18.45 9.41
CA LYS A 138 20.57 -18.72 10.22
C LYS A 138 20.34 -19.98 11.06
N ALA A 139 21.36 -20.81 11.19
CA ALA A 139 21.33 -21.89 12.18
C ALA A 139 21.48 -21.27 13.57
N SER A 140 20.58 -21.62 14.50
CA SER A 140 20.58 -21.10 15.87
C SER A 140 20.89 -22.18 16.92
N ALA A 141 20.80 -23.46 16.57
CA ALA A 141 21.15 -24.56 17.46
C ALA A 141 21.66 -25.79 16.69
N VAL A 142 22.46 -26.61 17.36
CA VAL A 142 22.94 -27.91 16.89
C VAL A 142 22.80 -28.94 18.01
N CYS A 143 22.44 -30.18 17.67
CA CYS A 143 22.43 -31.30 18.62
C CYS A 143 23.74 -32.09 18.46
N VAL A 144 24.55 -32.15 19.52
CA VAL A 144 25.83 -32.88 19.55
C VAL A 144 25.77 -33.90 20.67
N ASN A 145 25.90 -35.19 20.35
CA ASN A 145 25.82 -36.29 21.32
C ASN A 145 24.54 -36.28 22.17
N GLY A 146 23.40 -35.90 21.55
CA GLY A 146 22.10 -35.82 22.23
C GLY A 146 21.85 -34.50 22.98
N GLU A 147 22.85 -33.61 23.05
CA GLU A 147 22.73 -32.32 23.74
C GLU A 147 22.57 -31.16 22.77
N TRP A 148 21.55 -30.34 23.00
CA TRP A 148 21.34 -29.11 22.23
C TRP A 148 22.30 -28.00 22.68
N ARG A 149 23.02 -27.43 21.72
CA ARG A 149 23.92 -26.29 21.90
C ARG A 149 23.46 -25.13 21.04
N GLY A 150 23.30 -23.97 21.65
CA GLY A 150 22.97 -22.75 20.93
C GLY A 150 24.17 -22.21 20.17
N ILE A 151 23.98 -21.91 18.88
CA ILE A 151 24.98 -21.27 18.01
C ILE A 151 24.42 -19.94 17.51
N ALA A 152 25.30 -18.99 17.17
CA ALA A 152 24.90 -17.72 16.60
C ALA A 152 26.06 -17.12 15.80
N LYS A 153 25.73 -16.33 14.78
CA LYS A 153 26.67 -15.43 14.12
C LYS A 153 26.76 -14.15 14.94
N ALA A 154 27.98 -13.70 15.23
CA ALA A 154 28.24 -12.42 15.89
C ALA A 154 29.53 -11.81 15.30
N PRO A 155 29.45 -11.14 14.13
CA PRO A 155 30.63 -10.57 13.49
C PRO A 155 31.10 -9.32 14.25
N THR A 156 32.41 -9.14 14.36
CA THR A 156 33.01 -7.94 14.95
C THR A 156 32.64 -6.71 14.11
N GLY A 157 32.06 -5.69 14.74
CA GLY A 157 31.76 -4.38 14.10
C GLY A 157 30.39 -4.23 13.43
N ASP A 158 29.52 -5.25 13.43
CA ASP A 158 28.18 -5.15 12.82
C ASP A 158 27.12 -5.85 13.68
N ALA A 159 26.55 -5.10 14.63
CA ALA A 159 25.55 -5.59 15.58
C ALA A 159 24.24 -6.02 14.91
N MET A 160 23.89 -5.44 13.76
CA MET A 160 22.71 -5.82 12.97
C MET A 160 22.78 -7.25 12.43
N LYS A 161 23.99 -7.80 12.27
CA LYS A 161 24.21 -9.18 11.80
C LYS A 161 24.28 -10.21 12.93
N ALA A 162 24.04 -9.82 14.19
CA ALA A 162 23.93 -10.74 15.30
C ALA A 162 22.67 -11.60 15.18
N SER A 163 22.80 -12.92 15.24
CA SER A 163 21.64 -13.83 15.15
C SER A 163 21.20 -14.33 16.53
N LYS A 164 19.91 -14.65 16.67
CA LYS A 164 19.39 -15.33 17.87
C LYS A 164 20.04 -16.71 18.05
N ARG A 165 20.11 -17.15 19.30
CA ARG A 165 20.80 -18.37 19.73
C ARG A 165 19.82 -19.35 20.38
N GLY A 166 20.02 -20.64 20.17
CA GLY A 166 19.26 -21.72 20.79
C GLY A 166 18.06 -22.18 19.95
N ARG A 167 17.30 -23.13 20.50
CA ARG A 167 15.98 -23.49 19.97
C ARG A 167 15.02 -22.36 20.33
N LEU A 168 14.18 -21.95 19.38
CA LEU A 168 13.34 -20.76 19.51
C LEU A 168 11.85 -21.13 19.53
N GLY A 169 11.08 -20.37 20.30
CA GLY A 169 9.63 -20.31 20.27
C GLY A 169 9.17 -18.87 20.02
N LEU A 170 7.90 -18.71 19.67
CA LEU A 170 7.26 -17.40 19.50
C LEU A 170 6.00 -17.39 20.34
N ARG A 171 5.77 -16.31 21.10
CA ARG A 171 4.51 -16.08 21.82
C ARG A 171 3.98 -14.70 21.49
N LEU A 172 2.67 -14.52 21.62
CA LEU A 172 2.02 -13.21 21.64
C LEU A 172 1.77 -12.85 23.10
N SER A 173 2.37 -11.76 23.58
CA SER A 173 2.23 -11.30 24.97
C SER A 173 1.92 -9.82 24.97
N GLN A 174 0.81 -9.42 25.61
CA GLN A 174 0.36 -8.03 25.66
C GLN A 174 0.24 -7.36 24.28
N GLY A 175 -0.19 -8.11 23.25
CA GLY A 175 -0.31 -7.61 21.88
C GLY A 175 0.99 -7.59 21.07
N GLU A 176 2.13 -7.95 21.66
CA GLU A 176 3.42 -7.96 20.98
C GLU A 176 3.98 -9.37 20.79
N TYR A 177 4.61 -9.59 19.63
CA TYR A 177 5.29 -10.85 19.32
C TYR A 177 6.67 -10.89 19.97
N GLN A 178 6.90 -11.93 20.79
CA GLN A 178 8.17 -12.13 21.49
C GLN A 178 8.80 -13.45 21.08
N THR A 179 10.00 -13.38 20.49
CA THR A 179 10.83 -14.57 20.28
C THR A 179 11.53 -14.94 21.59
N VAL A 180 11.31 -16.17 22.06
CA VAL A 180 11.79 -16.67 23.35
C VAL A 180 12.53 -18.01 23.17
N PRO A 181 13.34 -18.47 24.14
CA PRO A 181 13.85 -19.84 24.12
C PRO A 181 12.70 -20.85 24.04
N ARG A 182 12.82 -21.87 23.18
CA ARG A 182 11.74 -22.84 22.97
C ARG A 182 11.31 -23.50 24.27
N GLU A 183 12.25 -23.81 25.14
CA GLU A 183 12.05 -24.49 26.41
C GLU A 183 11.39 -23.61 27.49
N SER A 184 11.30 -22.30 27.25
CA SER A 184 10.72 -21.34 28.21
C SER A 184 9.20 -21.20 28.12
N ILE A 185 8.57 -21.82 27.11
CA ILE A 185 7.13 -21.76 26.89
C ILE A 185 6.56 -23.15 26.61
N SER A 186 5.30 -23.35 26.98
CA SER A 186 4.60 -24.60 26.69
C SER A 186 4.35 -24.76 25.18
N PRO A 187 4.06 -25.99 24.70
CA PRO A 187 3.62 -26.19 23.32
C PRO A 187 2.37 -25.36 22.94
N GLU A 188 1.45 -25.15 23.87
CA GLU A 188 0.20 -24.41 23.67
C GLU A 188 0.43 -22.89 23.59
N GLU A 189 1.42 -22.37 24.34
CA GLU A 189 1.82 -20.97 24.27
C GLU A 189 2.65 -20.64 23.02
N ASN A 190 3.30 -21.64 22.42
CA ASN A 190 4.14 -21.44 21.24
C ASN A 190 3.28 -21.36 19.98
N ILE A 191 3.19 -20.16 19.40
CA ILE A 191 2.37 -19.93 18.21
C ILE A 191 3.01 -20.49 16.93
N LEU A 192 4.30 -20.89 16.97
CA LEU A 192 4.93 -21.58 15.85
C LEU A 192 4.38 -23.00 15.73
N GLN A 193 3.85 -23.32 14.56
CA GLN A 193 3.24 -24.62 14.30
C GLN A 193 4.05 -25.43 13.28
N PRO A 194 4.15 -26.76 13.45
CA PRO A 194 4.81 -27.60 12.46
C PRO A 194 3.97 -27.66 11.18
N VAL A 195 4.49 -27.12 10.09
CA VAL A 195 3.82 -27.11 8.76
C VAL A 195 4.31 -28.21 7.83
N PHE A 196 5.53 -28.71 8.07
CA PHE A 196 6.17 -29.75 7.27
C PHE A 196 7.01 -30.64 8.17
N ARG A 197 6.98 -31.96 7.93
CA ARG A 197 7.81 -32.94 8.64
C ARG A 197 8.09 -34.15 7.77
N ASN A 198 9.36 -34.50 7.61
CA ASN A 198 9.82 -35.72 6.94
C ASN A 198 9.17 -35.95 5.56
N GLY A 199 9.21 -34.94 4.68
CA GLY A 199 8.65 -35.03 3.33
C GLY A 199 7.14 -34.80 3.25
N LYS A 200 6.44 -34.60 4.38
CA LYS A 200 4.98 -34.45 4.43
C LYS A 200 4.58 -33.05 4.85
N LEU A 201 3.70 -32.43 4.07
CA LEU A 201 2.98 -31.22 4.47
C LEU A 201 1.94 -31.59 5.54
N LEU A 202 1.97 -30.88 6.67
CA LEU A 202 1.10 -31.13 7.83
C LEU A 202 -0.09 -30.19 7.90
N ARG A 203 0.03 -29.00 7.29
CA ARG A 203 -1.00 -27.98 7.30
C ARG A 203 -1.06 -27.26 5.95
N LYS A 204 -2.28 -27.02 5.49
CA LYS A 204 -2.62 -26.13 4.38
C LYS A 204 -3.47 -24.99 4.93
N TRP A 205 -3.45 -23.87 4.24
CA TRP A 205 -4.29 -22.71 4.53
C TRP A 205 -5.02 -22.30 3.25
N ASP A 206 -6.28 -21.95 3.40
CA ASP A 206 -7.01 -21.28 2.34
C ASP A 206 -6.55 -19.83 2.21
N PHE A 207 -6.62 -19.30 1.00
CA PHE A 207 -6.18 -17.93 0.74
C PHE A 207 -7.06 -16.90 1.49
N SER A 208 -8.33 -17.21 1.71
CA SER A 208 -9.23 -16.41 2.54
C SER A 208 -8.76 -16.31 3.99
N GLU A 209 -8.27 -17.40 4.59
CA GLU A 209 -7.70 -17.37 5.94
C GLU A 209 -6.44 -16.50 6.02
N LEU A 210 -5.65 -16.46 4.94
CA LEU A 210 -4.45 -15.61 4.87
C LEU A 210 -4.85 -14.13 4.84
N ILE A 211 -5.82 -13.77 3.99
CA ILE A 211 -6.34 -12.40 3.89
C ILE A 211 -6.89 -11.94 5.24
N GLU A 212 -7.77 -12.73 5.86
CA GLU A 212 -8.38 -12.41 7.15
C GLU A 212 -7.32 -12.17 8.24
N ARG A 213 -6.21 -12.92 8.22
CA ARG A 213 -5.11 -12.71 9.18
C ARG A 213 -4.27 -11.48 8.87
N SER A 214 -4.04 -11.17 7.59
CA SER A 214 -3.25 -10.00 7.19
C SER A 214 -3.98 -8.68 7.38
N GLU A 215 -5.31 -8.69 7.43
CA GLU A 215 -6.15 -7.50 7.62
C GLU A 215 -6.46 -7.19 9.10
N ARG A 216 -5.90 -7.96 10.03
CA ARG A 216 -6.06 -7.69 11.47
C ARG A 216 -5.39 -6.38 11.83
N GLU A 217 -6.01 -5.65 12.76
CA GLU A 217 -5.42 -4.45 13.33
C GLU A 217 -4.04 -4.76 13.92
N VAL A 218 -3.09 -3.87 13.62
CA VAL A 218 -1.73 -3.89 14.14
C VAL A 218 -1.44 -2.59 14.86
N PRO A 219 -0.50 -2.56 15.82
CA PRO A 219 -0.09 -1.32 16.45
C PRO A 219 0.36 -0.28 15.42
N GLU A 220 -0.02 0.98 15.62
CA GLU A 220 0.33 2.09 14.73
C GLU A 220 1.84 2.24 14.53
N SER A 221 2.63 1.88 15.54
CA SER A 221 4.10 1.86 15.47
C SER A 221 4.67 1.01 14.34
N TYR A 222 3.89 0.08 13.77
CA TYR A 222 4.32 -0.75 12.63
C TYR A 222 4.37 0.03 11.31
N TYR A 223 3.58 1.11 11.19
CA TYR A 223 3.45 1.90 9.98
C TYR A 223 3.60 3.42 10.20
N ALA A 224 3.98 3.84 11.42
CA ALA A 224 4.19 5.24 11.78
C ALA A 224 5.09 5.99 10.78
N ASP A 225 6.20 5.39 10.36
CA ASP A 225 7.12 5.99 9.37
C ASP A 225 6.45 6.27 8.02
N ALA A 226 5.49 5.43 7.62
CA ALA A 226 4.79 5.57 6.34
C ALA A 226 3.75 6.70 6.36
N ILE A 227 3.16 7.00 7.53
CA ILE A 227 2.17 8.07 7.70
C ILE A 227 2.78 9.37 8.21
N ALA A 228 4.05 9.37 8.63
CA ALA A 228 4.76 10.57 9.08
C ALA A 228 4.65 11.77 8.11
N PRO A 229 4.68 11.62 6.76
CA PRO A 229 4.47 12.73 5.84
C PRO A 229 3.10 13.43 5.98
N LEU A 230 2.06 12.71 6.42
CA LEU A 230 0.73 13.28 6.66
C LEU A 230 0.70 14.17 7.91
N HIS A 231 1.58 13.90 8.88
CA HIS A 231 1.61 14.62 10.15
C HIS A 231 2.53 15.85 10.12
N ASN A 232 3.62 15.82 9.35
CA ASN A 232 4.61 16.89 9.34
C ASN A 232 4.16 18.18 8.62
N ASP A 233 3.25 18.09 7.65
CA ASP A 233 2.72 19.29 6.98
C ASP A 233 1.69 20.05 7.85
N ALA A 234 1.12 19.41 8.87
CA ALA A 234 0.23 20.07 9.82
C ALA A 234 0.98 21.03 10.75
N GLU A 235 2.25 20.78 11.08
CA GLU A 235 3.08 21.70 11.87
C GLU A 235 3.57 22.91 11.05
N LEU A 236 3.81 22.75 9.75
CA LEU A 236 4.21 23.84 8.84
C LEU A 236 3.04 24.75 8.42
N ALA A 237 1.80 24.25 8.43
CA ALA A 237 0.61 25.05 8.16
C ALA A 237 0.18 25.95 9.34
N LEU A 238 0.80 25.77 10.52
CA LEU A 238 0.55 26.55 11.74
C LEU A 238 1.71 27.50 12.12
N SER A 239 2.75 27.60 11.28
CA SER A 239 3.88 28.54 11.41
C SER A 239 3.86 29.61 10.33
#